data_AF-A0A934WR26-F1
#
_entry.id   AF-A0A934WR26-F1
#
_cell.length_a   1.000
_cell.length_b   1.000
_cell.length_c   1.000
_cell.angle_alpha   90.00
_cell.angle_beta   90.00
_cell.angle_gamma   90.00
#
_symmetry.space_group_name_H-M   'P 1'
#
loop_
_entity.id
_entity.type
_entity.pdbx_description
1 polymer ?
#
loop_
_entity_poly.entity_id
_entity_poly.type
_entity_poly.pdbx_seq_one_letter_code
_entity_poly.pdbx_strand_id
1 'polypeptide(L)'
;MTIITICGAAIVTAVLAVMLRSQSPHSAMLLSVAAGAIIILSLLKNLPDTLSGIQSVLSDGGIDTADIAILLKVMGICFVTEFTCDCVTEAGLLSLSTNISFAGKILVLLTSLPLFQNIISVITTLGS
;
A
#
# COMPACT_ATOMS: atom_id res chain seq x y z
N MET A 1 -1.63 -18.47 -0.77
CA MET A 1 -0.51 -18.86 0.12
C MET A 1 -0.61 -18.04 1.40
N THR A 2 -0.54 -18.69 2.57
CA THR A 2 -0.93 -18.12 3.86
C THR A 2 -0.02 -16.96 4.28
N ILE A 3 -0.63 -15.91 4.85
CA ILE A 3 0.01 -14.73 5.46
C ILE A 3 1.21 -15.09 6.36
N ILE A 4 1.19 -16.29 6.93
CA ILE A 4 2.24 -16.92 7.74
C ILE A 4 3.59 -16.99 7.01
N THR A 5 3.62 -17.35 5.72
CA THR A 5 4.86 -17.40 4.92
C THR A 5 5.45 -16.01 4.67
N ILE A 6 4.59 -15.00 4.49
CA ILE A 6 4.98 -13.61 4.29
C ILE A 6 5.52 -13.02 5.60
N CYS A 7 4.84 -13.26 6.72
CA CYS A 7 5.33 -12.89 8.04
C CYS A 7 6.66 -13.61 8.37
N GLY A 8 6.79 -14.89 8.01
CA GLY A 8 8.02 -15.66 8.20
C GLY A 8 9.20 -15.09 7.39
N ALA A 9 8.98 -14.79 6.11
CA ALA A 9 9.99 -14.13 5.28
C ALA A 9 10.36 -12.73 5.80
N ALA A 10 9.38 -11.95 6.27
CA ALA A 10 9.61 -10.64 6.86
C ALA A 10 10.48 -10.72 8.12
N ILE A 11 10.22 -11.67 9.01
CA ILE A 11 11.00 -11.88 10.24
C ILE A 11 12.44 -12.31 9.90
N VAL A 12 12.63 -13.25 8.98
CA VAL A 12 13.97 -13.70 8.56
C VAL A 12 14.78 -12.56 7.95
N THR A 13 14.13 -11.73 7.13
CA THR A 13 14.77 -10.57 6.50
C THR A 13 15.10 -9.49 7.54
N ALA A 14 14.21 -9.25 8.51
CA ALA A 14 14.45 -8.31 9.62
C ALA A 14 15.61 -8.77 10.52
N VAL A 15 15.70 -10.06 10.84
CA VAL A 15 16.81 -10.63 11.63
C VAL A 15 18.14 -10.52 10.90
N LEU A 16 18.17 -10.80 9.59
CA LEU A 16 19.35 -10.57 8.74
C LEU A 16 19.74 -9.09 8.66
N ALA A 17 18.75 -8.19 8.58
CA ALA A 17 18.96 -6.75 8.58
C ALA A 17 19.61 -6.24 9.86
N VAL A 18 19.13 -6.72 11.01
CA VAL A 18 19.67 -6.37 12.34
C VAL A 18 21.07 -6.96 12.55
N MET A 19 21.33 -8.19 12.10
CA MET A 19 22.66 -8.80 12.21
C MET A 19 23.71 -8.06 11.38
N LEU A 20 23.37 -7.56 10.18
CA LEU A 20 24.33 -6.82 9.34
C LEU A 20 24.57 -5.38 9.84
N ARG A 21 23.63 -4.81 10.60
CA ARG A 21 23.76 -3.48 11.23
C ARG A 21 24.94 -3.37 12.20
N SER A 22 25.45 -4.51 12.70
CA SER A 22 26.60 -4.56 13.60
C SER A 22 27.96 -4.27 12.93
N GLN A 23 28.07 -4.28 11.60
CA GLN A 23 29.36 -4.10 10.90
C GLN A 23 29.55 -2.70 10.26
N SER A 24 28.49 -2.04 9.80
CA SER A 24 28.60 -0.68 9.22
C SER A 24 27.24 0.05 9.19
N PRO A 25 27.14 1.26 9.79
CA PRO A 25 25.88 2.01 9.89
C PRO A 25 25.31 2.45 8.52
N HIS A 26 26.15 2.58 7.49
CA HIS A 26 25.70 2.92 6.13
C HIS A 26 25.10 1.71 5.37
N SER A 27 25.64 0.50 5.59
CA SER A 27 25.12 -0.73 4.98
C SER A 27 23.84 -1.23 5.65
N ALA A 28 23.65 -0.88 6.93
CA ALA A 28 22.45 -1.20 7.69
C ALA A 28 21.17 -0.54 7.12
N MET A 29 21.28 0.73 6.75
CA MET A 29 20.17 1.51 6.19
C MET A 29 19.79 1.03 4.79
N LEU A 30 20.78 0.71 3.96
CA LEU A 30 20.52 0.14 2.63
C LEU A 30 19.85 -1.24 2.74
N LEU A 31 20.20 -2.02 3.77
CA LEU A 31 19.61 -3.34 4.00
C LEU A 31 18.19 -3.27 4.58
N SER A 32 17.86 -2.32 5.46
CA SER A 32 16.46 -2.16 5.93
C SER A 32 15.54 -1.69 4.82
N VAL A 33 15.98 -0.75 3.98
CA VAL A 33 15.24 -0.31 2.78
C VAL A 33 15.07 -1.47 1.79
N ALA A 34 16.12 -2.25 1.52
CA ALA A 34 16.03 -3.42 0.66
C ALA A 34 15.10 -4.50 1.23
N ALA A 35 15.16 -4.73 2.55
CA ALA A 35 14.28 -5.66 3.24
C ALA A 35 12.80 -5.23 3.14
N GLY A 36 12.52 -3.94 3.42
CA GLY A 36 11.20 -3.35 3.25
C GLY A 36 10.67 -3.51 1.83
N ALA A 37 11.50 -3.21 0.83
CA ALA A 37 11.16 -3.37 -0.58
C ALA A 37 10.82 -4.82 -0.96
N ILE A 38 11.58 -5.81 -0.45
CA ILE A 38 11.36 -7.24 -0.72
C ILE A 38 10.05 -7.73 -0.08
N ILE A 39 9.76 -7.33 1.16
CA ILE A 39 8.52 -7.67 1.86
C ILE A 39 7.31 -7.12 1.09
N ILE A 40 7.42 -5.86 0.68
CA ILE A 40 6.41 -5.15 -0.11
C ILE A 40 6.16 -5.82 -1.47
N LEU A 41 7.23 -6.12 -2.22
CA LEU A 41 7.13 -6.83 -3.50
C LEU A 41 6.48 -8.21 -3.35
N SER A 42 6.74 -8.89 -2.23
CA SER A 42 6.14 -10.20 -1.93
C SER A 42 4.65 -10.09 -1.61
N LEU A 43 4.23 -9.03 -0.92
CA LEU A 43 2.82 -8.72 -0.67
C LEU A 43 2.08 -8.37 -1.97
N LEU A 44 2.66 -7.53 -2.82
CA LEU A 44 2.06 -7.13 -4.10
C LEU A 44 1.77 -8.31 -5.04
N LYS A 45 2.60 -9.36 -5.01
CA LYS A 45 2.37 -10.57 -5.82
C LYS A 45 1.08 -11.33 -5.47
N ASN A 46 0.59 -11.23 -4.24
CA ASN A 46 -0.64 -11.91 -3.80
C ASN A 46 -1.89 -11.03 -3.95
N LEU A 47 -1.69 -9.73 -4.21
CA LEU A 47 -2.76 -8.77 -4.41
C LEU A 47 -3.68 -9.11 -5.62
N PRO A 48 -3.17 -9.46 -6.81
CA PRO A 48 -4.03 -9.74 -7.97
C PRO A 48 -4.90 -11.00 -7.81
N ASP A 49 -4.40 -12.04 -7.12
CA ASP A 49 -5.20 -13.25 -6.83
C ASP A 49 -6.39 -12.91 -5.92
N THR A 50 -6.15 -12.09 -4.90
CA THR A 50 -7.19 -11.66 -3.96
C THR A 50 -8.20 -10.73 -4.64
N LEU A 51 -7.72 -9.84 -5.51
CA LEU A 51 -8.56 -8.91 -6.26
C LEU A 51 -9.44 -9.63 -7.30
N SER A 52 -8.94 -10.69 -7.91
CA SER A 52 -9.71 -11.52 -8.87
C SER A 52 -10.85 -12.26 -8.17
N GLY A 53 -10.62 -12.77 -6.95
CA GLY A 53 -11.69 -13.36 -6.13
C GLY A 53 -12.77 -12.33 -5.76
N ILE A 54 -12.37 -11.11 -5.41
CA ILE A 54 -13.29 -9.99 -5.14
C ILE A 54 -14.08 -9.62 -6.41
N GLN A 55 -13.44 -9.49 -7.57
CA GLN A 55 -14.14 -9.19 -8.82
C GLN A 55 -15.21 -10.24 -9.16
N SER A 56 -14.91 -11.54 -8.98
CA SER A 56 -15.91 -12.59 -9.24
C SER A 56 -17.17 -12.47 -8.37
N VAL A 57 -17.03 -11.97 -7.13
CA VAL A 57 -18.16 -11.75 -6.21
C VAL A 57 -18.89 -10.43 -6.51
N LEU A 58 -18.16 -9.41 -6.94
CA LEU A 58 -18.75 -8.10 -7.28
C LEU A 58 -19.46 -8.08 -8.63
N SER A 59 -19.05 -8.92 -9.59
CA SER A 59 -19.76 -9.08 -10.87
C SER A 59 -21.19 -9.62 -10.68
N ASP A 60 -21.43 -10.44 -9.67
CA ASP A 60 -22.79 -10.87 -9.28
C ASP A 60 -23.58 -9.78 -8.54
N GLY A 61 -22.89 -8.80 -7.94
CA GLY A 61 -23.47 -7.72 -7.14
C GLY A 61 -23.74 -6.41 -7.91
N GLY A 62 -23.37 -6.33 -9.19
CA GLY A 62 -23.63 -5.15 -10.03
C GLY A 62 -22.73 -3.94 -9.80
N ILE A 63 -21.55 -4.12 -9.17
CA ILE A 63 -20.56 -3.04 -9.03
C ILE A 63 -19.71 -2.94 -10.29
N ASP A 64 -19.62 -1.74 -10.86
CA ASP A 64 -18.86 -1.52 -12.08
C ASP A 64 -17.35 -1.63 -11.84
N THR A 65 -16.65 -2.17 -12.84
CA THR A 65 -15.19 -2.35 -12.81
C THR A 65 -14.43 -1.03 -12.59
N ALA A 66 -15.05 0.11 -12.93
CA ALA A 66 -14.52 1.44 -12.71
C ALA A 66 -14.33 1.78 -11.22
N ASP A 67 -15.26 1.40 -10.34
CA ASP A 67 -15.17 1.70 -8.90
C ASP A 67 -14.08 0.87 -8.22
N ILE A 68 -13.93 -0.40 -8.62
CA ILE A 68 -12.84 -1.28 -8.16
C ILE A 68 -11.49 -0.71 -8.60
N ALA A 69 -11.39 -0.16 -9.81
CA ALA A 69 -10.18 0.46 -10.31
C ALA A 69 -9.79 1.72 -9.51
N ILE A 70 -10.76 2.51 -9.06
CA ILE A 70 -10.50 3.67 -8.19
C ILE A 70 -9.99 3.22 -6.82
N LEU A 71 -10.62 2.20 -6.23
CA LEU A 71 -10.19 1.64 -4.95
C LEU A 71 -8.74 1.12 -5.02
N LEU A 72 -8.39 0.42 -6.10
CA LEU A 72 -7.04 -0.08 -6.33
C LEU A 72 -6.03 1.05 -6.50
N LYS A 73 -6.40 2.15 -7.20
CA LYS A 73 -5.56 3.35 -7.31
C LYS A 73 -5.28 3.97 -5.95
N VAL A 74 -6.30 4.16 -5.12
CA VAL A 74 -6.15 4.72 -3.77
C VAL A 74 -5.23 3.83 -2.92
N MET A 75 -5.42 2.52 -2.97
CA MET A 75 -4.58 1.58 -2.22
C MET A 75 -3.13 1.61 -2.68
N GLY A 76 -2.88 1.69 -3.99
CA GLY A 76 -1.54 1.87 -4.56
C GLY A 76 -0.87 3.16 -4.11
N ILE A 77 -1.61 4.28 -4.09
CA ILE A 77 -1.09 5.58 -3.64
C ILE A 77 -0.68 5.52 -2.16
N CYS A 78 -1.53 4.96 -1.30
CA CYS A 78 -1.21 4.78 0.12
C CYS A 78 0.07 3.97 0.30
N PHE A 79 0.16 2.84 -0.39
CA PHE A 79 1.27 1.91 -0.26
C PHE A 79 2.62 2.54 -0.67
N VAL A 80 2.64 3.24 -1.82
CA VAL A 80 3.86 3.94 -2.29
C VAL A 80 4.23 5.10 -1.36
N THR A 81 3.25 5.86 -0.89
CA THR A 81 3.49 6.98 0.03
C THR A 81 4.10 6.49 1.34
N GLU A 82 3.50 5.46 1.93
CA GLU A 82 3.91 4.92 3.23
C GLU A 82 5.30 4.28 3.15
N PHE A 83 5.56 3.50 2.09
CA PHE A 83 6.91 2.98 1.83
C PHE A 83 7.95 4.09 1.68
N THR A 84 7.61 5.17 0.97
CA THR A 84 8.53 6.30 0.79
C THR A 84 8.78 7.02 2.12
N CYS A 85 7.74 7.24 2.93
CA CYS A 85 7.87 7.80 4.27
C CYS A 85 8.79 6.96 5.15
N ASP A 86 8.63 5.63 5.14
CA ASP A 86 9.46 4.73 5.93
C ASP A 86 10.93 4.81 5.49
N CYS A 87 11.21 4.75 4.19
CA CYS A 87 12.57 4.88 3.66
C CYS A 87 13.24 6.21 4.03
N VAL A 88 12.49 7.31 3.95
CA VAL A 88 12.99 8.66 4.26
C VAL A 88 13.15 8.86 5.77
N THR A 89 12.31 8.20 6.57
CA THR A 89 12.41 8.18 8.04
C THR A 89 13.64 7.40 8.50
N GLU A 90 13.92 6.26 7.87
CA GLU A 90 15.14 5.49 8.11
C GLU A 90 16.41 6.26 7.71
N ALA A 91 16.31 7.20 6.77
CA ALA A 91 17.37 8.13 6.41
C ALA A 91 17.65 9.22 7.46
N GLY A 92 16.81 9.34 8.49
CA GLY A 92 16.88 10.40 9.49
C GLY A 92 16.23 11.72 9.05
N LEU A 93 15.55 11.77 7.90
CA LEU A 93 14.87 12.97 7.39
C LEU A 93 13.39 13.00 7.80
N LEU A 94 13.11 13.11 9.11
CA LEU A 94 11.74 13.13 9.63
C LEU A 94 10.85 14.20 8.98
N SER A 95 11.36 15.42 8.80
CA SER A 95 10.58 16.52 8.20
C SER A 95 10.12 16.21 6.77
N LEU A 96 10.96 15.50 6.00
CA LEU A 96 10.63 15.13 4.61
C LEU A 96 9.59 14.00 4.58
N SER A 97 9.73 13.01 5.48
CA SER A 97 8.73 11.94 5.67
C SER A 97 7.34 12.52 5.99
N THR A 98 7.25 13.47 6.92
CA THR A 98 5.96 14.09 7.27
C THR A 98 5.32 14.82 6.08
N ASN A 99 6.13 15.52 5.27
CA ASN A 99 5.65 16.18 4.05
C ASN A 99 5.13 15.19 3.01
N ILE A 100 5.81 14.06 2.83
CA ILE A 100 5.39 12.99 1.91
C ILE A 100 4.07 12.36 2.39
N SER A 101 3.95 12.07 3.68
CA SER A 101 2.71 11.55 4.28
C SER A 101 1.53 12.50 4.06
N PHE A 102 1.77 13.81 4.21
CA PHE A 102 0.75 14.82 3.99
C PHE A 102 0.33 14.90 2.52
N ALA A 103 1.30 14.89 1.59
CA ALA A 103 1.03 14.87 0.16
C ALA A 103 0.22 13.64 -0.27
N GLY A 104 0.55 12.46 0.24
CA GLY A 104 -0.20 11.23 -0.05
C GLY A 104 -1.64 11.29 0.44
N LYS A 105 -1.89 11.81 1.65
CA LYS A 105 -3.26 12.01 2.16
C LYS A 105 -4.09 12.93 1.26
N ILE A 106 -3.50 14.00 0.75
CA ILE A 106 -4.17 14.91 -0.20
C ILE A 106 -4.47 14.17 -1.52
N LEU A 107 -3.53 13.39 -2.03
CA LEU A 107 -3.70 12.63 -3.26
C LEU A 107 -4.81 11.57 -3.15
N VAL A 108 -4.88 10.89 -1.99
CA VAL A 108 -5.97 9.96 -1.65
C VAL A 108 -7.31 10.68 -1.63
N LEU A 109 -7.40 11.84 -0.98
CA LEU A 109 -8.62 12.66 -0.95
C LEU A 109 -9.10 13.04 -2.36
N LEU A 110 -8.20 13.53 -3.21
CA LEU A 110 -8.50 13.91 -4.60
C LEU A 110 -8.98 12.71 -5.42
N THR A 111 -8.34 11.55 -5.25
CA THR A 111 -8.67 10.33 -6.00
C THR A 111 -9.95 9.66 -5.50
N SER A 112 -10.32 9.90 -4.24
CA SER A 112 -11.56 9.38 -3.63
C SER A 112 -12.79 10.22 -3.97
N LEU A 113 -12.61 11.47 -4.41
CA LEU A 113 -13.69 12.37 -4.80
C LEU A 113 -14.69 11.77 -5.83
N PRO A 114 -14.26 11.12 -6.93
CA PRO A 114 -15.18 10.48 -7.86
C PRO A 114 -16.04 9.37 -7.22
N LEU A 115 -15.53 8.65 -6.21
CA LEU A 115 -16.33 7.65 -5.49
C LEU A 115 -17.49 8.32 -4.74
N PHE A 116 -17.24 9.46 -4.09
CA PHE A 116 -18.30 10.22 -3.43
C PHE A 116 -19.35 10.72 -4.42
N GLN A 117 -18.94 11.16 -5.61
CA GLN A 117 -19.88 11.57 -6.67
C GLN A 117 -20.77 10.42 -7.13
N ASN A 118 -20.19 9.22 -7.35
CA ASN A 118 -20.94 8.02 -7.71
C ASN A 118 -21.97 7.66 -6.62
N ILE A 119 -21.58 7.67 -5.35
CA ILE A 119 -22.49 7.37 -4.24
C ILE A 119 -23.66 8.37 -4.20
N ILE A 120 -23.39 9.68 -4.33
CA ILE A 120 -24.44 10.71 -4.33
C ILE A 120 -25.40 10.53 -5.52
N SER A 121 -24.87 10.19 -6.70
CA SER A 121 -25.70 9.91 -7.90
C SER A 121 -26.62 8.71 -7.69
N VAL A 122 -26.13 7.63 -7.08
CA VAL A 122 -26.94 6.44 -6.82
C VAL A 122 -28.07 6.75 -5.83
N ILE A 123 -27.78 7.48 -4.75
CA ILE A 123 -28.78 7.84 -3.74
C ILE A 123 -29.86 8.76 -4.33
N THR A 124 -29.47 9.73 -5.17
CA THR A 124 -30.44 10.64 -5.82
C THR A 124 -31.31 9.95 -6.85
N THR A 125 -30.80 8.91 -7.52
CA THR A 125 -31.57 8.11 -8.49
C THR A 125 -32.52 7.11 -7.81
N LEU A 126 -32.17 6.58 -6.62
CA LEU A 126 -33.06 5.70 -5.83
C LEU A 126 -34.15 6.48 -5.07
N GLY A 127 -33.98 7.78 -4.88
CA GLY A 127 -34.94 8.65 -4.19
C GLY A 127 -36.05 9.24 -5.07
N SER A 128 -36.03 8.99 -6.39
CA SER A 128 -37.02 9.42 -7.38
C SER A 128 -37.82 8.25 -7.93
#